data_AF-A0A7R9CEU8-F1
#
_entry.id   AF-A0A7R9CEU8-F1
#
_cell.length_a   1.000
_cell.length_b   1.000
_cell.length_c   1.000
_cell.angle_alpha   90.00
_cell.angle_beta   90.00
_cell.angle_gamma   90.00
#
_symmetry.space_group_name_H-M   'P 1'
#
loop_
_entity.id
_entity.type
_entity.pdbx_description
1 polymer ?
#
loop_
_entity_poly.entity_id
_entity_poly.type
_entity_poly.pdbx_seq_one_letter_code
_entity_poly.pdbx_strand_id
1 'polypeptide(L)'
;MQNFGFKQQALAVSTDPEHRFDLALHLGELKIAHQLAGEAASQQKWRQLAELATSKGQLELAQECLHNAQDYGGLLLLATASGNAAMVQKLGDTCDEAGKNNVAFLSHFLLGNLEGCLDILINTNRLPEAAFFARTYLPSKISAVVSLWRDLLSKVSEKAGQSLADPKDYENLFPGFLDTLKTEQFLKRERQQRLPADAYQQVPPNHERTPVEEMKAAEASGRFHYIPSSRESGEDLEMLNEETDKISEVSVGQLVTLLPVSSKLPPPPTIDPKKLDPELLDDPDLDEELELDIANLNLDLDNIDTMPITESERRDELKARTSRPVTTVRSRLRGDKQTSSSAHT
;
A
#
# COMPACT_ATOMS: atom_id res chain seq x y z
N MET A 1 -15.66 35.82 26.34
CA MET A 1 -16.91 35.04 26.42
C MET A 1 -18.09 35.64 25.62
N GLN A 2 -17.96 36.78 24.92
CA GLN A 2 -19.11 37.45 24.30
C GLN A 2 -19.45 37.06 22.84
N ASN A 3 -18.53 36.46 22.07
CA ASN A 3 -18.80 36.17 20.64
C ASN A 3 -19.49 34.82 20.34
N PHE A 4 -19.54 33.88 21.30
CA PHE A 4 -20.16 32.56 21.04
C PHE A 4 -21.69 32.59 21.13
N GLY A 5 -22.26 33.40 22.01
CA GLY A 5 -23.73 33.51 22.17
C GLY A 5 -24.42 34.10 20.94
N PHE A 6 -23.81 35.10 20.29
CA PHE A 6 -24.36 35.70 19.07
C PHE A 6 -24.35 34.74 17.88
N LYS A 7 -23.39 33.81 17.81
CA LYS A 7 -23.30 32.84 16.70
C LYS A 7 -24.44 31.82 16.75
N GLN A 8 -24.84 31.35 17.93
CA GLN A 8 -25.98 30.43 18.08
C GLN A 8 -27.30 31.09 17.68
N GLN A 9 -27.51 32.35 18.08
CA GLN A 9 -28.68 33.12 17.67
C GLN A 9 -28.66 33.44 16.17
N ALA A 10 -27.48 33.76 15.62
CA ALA A 10 -27.30 33.98 14.19
C ALA A 10 -27.64 32.72 13.38
N LEU A 11 -27.29 31.52 13.86
CA LEU A 11 -27.64 30.27 13.19
C LEU A 11 -29.16 30.07 13.11
N ALA A 12 -29.90 30.44 14.17
CA ALA A 12 -31.35 30.31 14.22
C ALA A 12 -32.08 31.30 13.29
N VAL A 13 -31.51 32.48 13.08
CA VAL A 13 -32.12 33.57 12.30
C VAL A 13 -31.67 33.56 10.84
N SER A 14 -30.48 33.02 10.54
CA SER A 14 -29.96 32.98 9.18
C SER A 14 -30.80 32.07 8.29
N THR A 15 -31.21 32.60 7.13
CA THR A 15 -31.97 31.88 6.10
C THR A 15 -31.09 31.38 4.96
N ASP A 16 -29.88 31.92 4.82
CA ASP A 16 -28.94 31.54 3.77
C ASP A 16 -28.21 30.23 4.12
N PRO A 17 -28.28 29.17 3.29
CA PRO A 17 -27.64 27.89 3.57
C PRO A 17 -26.11 27.96 3.66
N GLU A 18 -25.46 28.85 2.92
CA GLU A 18 -23.99 29.02 2.99
C GLU A 18 -23.55 29.60 4.32
N HIS A 19 -24.11 30.75 4.68
CA HIS A 19 -23.80 31.37 5.96
C HIS A 19 -24.21 30.48 7.15
N ARG A 20 -25.32 29.73 7.04
CA ARG A 20 -25.70 28.75 8.06
C ARG A 20 -24.68 27.63 8.21
N PHE A 21 -24.09 27.15 7.12
CA PHE A 21 -23.06 26.12 7.15
C PHE A 21 -21.81 26.61 7.87
N ASP A 22 -21.31 27.81 7.52
CA ASP A 22 -20.14 28.39 8.18
C ASP A 22 -20.39 28.63 9.67
N LEU A 23 -21.57 29.12 10.04
CA LEU A 23 -21.96 29.27 11.45
C LEU A 23 -22.02 27.92 12.17
N ALA A 24 -22.59 26.89 11.53
CA ALA A 24 -22.66 25.54 12.09
C ALA A 24 -21.26 24.94 12.31
N LEU A 25 -20.33 25.13 11.37
CA LEU A 25 -18.93 24.73 11.52
C LEU A 25 -18.27 25.44 12.71
N HIS A 26 -18.41 26.76 12.82
CA HIS A 26 -17.83 27.55 13.92
C HIS A 26 -18.40 27.20 15.30
N LEU A 27 -19.67 26.84 15.36
CA LEU A 27 -20.33 26.38 16.59
C LEU A 27 -20.02 24.91 16.90
N GLY A 28 -19.55 24.17 15.91
CA GLY A 28 -19.33 22.73 16.04
C GLY A 28 -20.61 21.90 15.97
N GLU A 29 -21.68 22.43 15.40
CA GLU A 29 -22.97 21.74 15.26
C GLU A 29 -22.94 20.78 14.06
N LEU A 30 -22.29 19.62 14.25
CA LEU A 30 -21.96 18.67 13.18
C LEU A 30 -23.20 18.11 12.45
N LYS A 31 -24.32 17.90 13.15
CA LYS A 31 -25.56 17.37 12.55
C LYS A 31 -26.15 18.33 11.52
N ILE A 32 -26.19 19.63 11.87
CA ILE A 32 -26.71 20.68 10.99
C ILE A 32 -25.75 20.87 9.81
N ALA A 33 -24.45 20.91 10.08
CA ALA A 33 -23.44 21.03 9.04
C ALA A 33 -23.46 19.85 8.06
N HIS A 34 -23.70 18.61 8.53
CA HIS A 34 -23.86 17.44 7.68
C HIS A 34 -25.08 17.52 6.75
N GLN A 35 -26.23 17.92 7.29
CA GLN A 35 -27.43 18.10 6.47
C GLN A 35 -27.20 19.15 5.38
N LEU A 36 -26.63 20.31 5.75
CA LEU A 36 -26.34 21.40 4.81
C LEU A 36 -25.27 21.02 3.77
N ALA A 37 -24.27 20.22 4.15
CA ALA A 37 -23.28 19.68 3.21
C ALA A 37 -23.92 18.70 2.22
N GLY A 38 -24.87 17.88 2.68
CA GLY A 38 -25.68 17.00 1.84
C GLY A 38 -26.51 17.74 0.80
N GLU A 39 -27.17 18.83 1.21
CA GLU A 39 -27.97 19.67 0.31
C GLU A 39 -27.09 20.41 -0.72
N ALA A 40 -25.91 20.87 -0.30
CA ALA A 40 -24.99 21.61 -1.19
C ALA A 40 -24.17 20.71 -2.12
N ALA A 41 -24.05 19.41 -1.82
CA ALA A 41 -23.27 18.41 -2.57
C ALA A 41 -21.85 18.87 -3.00
N SER A 42 -21.22 19.75 -2.21
CA SER A 42 -19.91 20.34 -2.53
C SER A 42 -18.78 19.59 -1.82
N GLN A 43 -17.80 19.11 -2.58
CA GLN A 43 -16.63 18.40 -2.06
C GLN A 43 -15.85 19.23 -1.02
N GLN A 44 -15.73 20.54 -1.22
CA GLN A 44 -15.01 21.41 -0.30
C GLN A 44 -15.71 21.52 1.06
N LYS A 45 -17.06 21.59 1.06
CA LYS A 45 -17.85 21.62 2.30
C LYS A 45 -17.74 20.29 3.06
N TRP A 46 -17.73 19.16 2.34
CA TRP A 46 -17.47 17.85 2.93
C TRP A 46 -16.09 17.74 3.57
N ARG A 47 -15.04 18.30 2.95
CA ARG A 47 -13.69 18.33 3.53
C ARG A 47 -13.63 19.17 4.82
N GLN A 48 -14.21 20.36 4.81
CA GLN A 48 -14.26 21.22 6.01
C GLN A 48 -15.03 20.54 7.16
N LEU A 49 -16.14 19.86 6.84
CA LEU A 49 -16.89 19.09 7.81
C LEU A 49 -16.08 17.88 8.35
N ALA A 50 -15.35 17.19 7.48
CA ALA A 50 -14.48 16.08 7.87
C ALA A 50 -13.36 16.52 8.82
N GLU A 51 -12.73 17.67 8.56
CA GLU A 51 -11.70 18.25 9.43
C GLU A 51 -12.28 18.56 10.82
N LEU A 52 -13.45 19.20 10.87
CA LEU A 52 -14.14 19.50 12.13
C LEU A 52 -14.56 18.21 12.86
N ALA A 53 -15.11 17.23 12.16
CA ALA A 53 -15.50 15.94 12.74
C ALA A 53 -14.30 15.20 13.33
N THR A 54 -13.16 15.22 12.62
CA THR A 54 -11.88 14.66 13.09
C THR A 54 -11.39 15.39 14.35
N SER A 55 -11.43 16.73 14.37
CA SER A 55 -11.03 17.53 15.54
C SER A 55 -11.87 17.23 16.80
N LYS A 56 -13.12 16.82 16.60
CA LYS A 56 -14.07 16.45 17.66
C LYS A 56 -14.04 14.96 18.02
N GLY A 57 -13.20 14.17 17.34
CA GLY A 57 -13.09 12.72 17.56
C GLY A 57 -14.27 11.90 17.03
N GLN A 58 -15.10 12.44 16.13
CA GLN A 58 -16.21 11.72 15.51
C GLN A 58 -15.74 11.03 14.22
N LEU A 59 -15.06 9.90 14.38
CA LEU A 59 -14.39 9.21 13.27
C LEU A 59 -15.35 8.61 12.23
N GLU A 60 -16.51 8.09 12.66
CA GLU A 60 -17.53 7.55 11.74
C GLU A 60 -18.07 8.63 10.81
N LEU A 61 -18.41 9.80 11.36
CA LEU A 61 -18.86 10.95 10.57
C LEU A 61 -17.74 11.47 9.65
N ALA A 62 -16.51 11.52 10.16
CA ALA A 62 -15.35 11.92 9.35
C ALA A 62 -15.16 10.99 8.15
N GLN A 63 -15.33 9.68 8.32
CA GLN A 63 -15.26 8.70 7.22
C GLN A 63 -16.30 8.97 6.13
N GLU A 64 -17.56 9.16 6.51
CA GLU A 64 -18.64 9.48 5.56
C GLU A 64 -18.36 10.79 4.81
N CYS A 65 -17.93 11.82 5.54
CA CYS A 65 -17.59 13.11 4.95
C CYS A 65 -16.40 13.00 3.99
N LEU A 66 -15.35 12.25 4.34
CA LEU A 66 -14.18 12.05 3.47
C LEU A 66 -14.53 11.27 2.20
N HIS A 67 -15.44 10.28 2.30
CA HIS A 67 -15.96 9.56 1.15
C HIS A 67 -16.71 10.49 0.20
N ASN A 68 -17.63 11.31 0.71
CA ASN A 68 -18.36 12.28 -0.10
C ASN A 68 -17.46 13.41 -0.66
N ALA A 69 -16.38 13.73 0.06
CA ALA A 69 -15.36 14.66 -0.39
C ALA A 69 -14.41 14.08 -1.45
N GLN A 70 -14.51 12.78 -1.75
CA GLN A 70 -13.54 12.04 -2.57
C GLN A 70 -12.09 12.25 -2.11
N ASP A 71 -11.89 12.37 -0.80
CA ASP A 71 -10.57 12.53 -0.20
C ASP A 71 -9.98 11.16 0.16
N TYR A 72 -9.46 10.49 -0.87
CA TYR A 72 -8.88 9.15 -0.74
C TYR A 72 -7.64 9.12 0.17
N GLY A 73 -6.89 10.23 0.26
CA GLY A 73 -5.72 10.33 1.14
C GLY A 73 -6.12 10.38 2.62
N GLY A 74 -7.12 11.20 2.95
CA GLY A 74 -7.71 11.23 4.28
C GLY A 74 -8.36 9.91 4.68
N LEU A 75 -9.07 9.26 3.74
CA LEU A 75 -9.65 7.93 3.96
C LEU A 75 -8.58 6.87 4.24
N LEU A 76 -7.48 6.87 3.47
CA LEU A 76 -6.40 5.90 3.68
C LEU A 76 -5.76 6.09 5.06
N LEU A 77 -5.51 7.34 5.46
CA LEU A 77 -4.97 7.64 6.79
C LEU A 77 -5.92 7.16 7.90
N LEU A 78 -7.22 7.43 7.78
CA LEU A 78 -8.21 6.98 8.76
C LEU A 78 -8.32 5.45 8.82
N ALA A 79 -8.35 4.79 7.66
CA ALA A 79 -8.47 3.33 7.56
C ALA A 79 -7.24 2.62 8.13
N THR A 80 -6.04 3.13 7.86
CA THR A 80 -4.78 2.57 8.36
C THR A 80 -4.59 2.85 9.85
N ALA A 81 -4.92 4.05 10.33
CA ALA A 81 -4.85 4.39 11.75
C ALA A 81 -5.85 3.59 12.61
N SER A 82 -7.03 3.28 12.05
CA SER A 82 -8.04 2.45 12.71
C SER A 82 -7.79 0.94 12.56
N GLY A 83 -6.82 0.52 11.74
CA GLY A 83 -6.56 -0.89 11.45
C GLY A 83 -7.72 -1.59 10.72
N ASN A 84 -8.59 -0.84 10.04
CA ASN A 84 -9.76 -1.41 9.38
C ASN A 84 -9.41 -1.90 7.96
N ALA A 85 -8.99 -3.16 7.86
CA ALA A 85 -8.58 -3.74 6.60
C ALA A 85 -9.71 -3.85 5.55
N ALA A 86 -10.97 -4.04 5.96
CA ALA A 86 -12.10 -4.07 5.04
C ALA A 86 -12.33 -2.71 4.38
N MET A 87 -12.09 -1.62 5.13
CA MET A 87 -12.15 -0.27 4.60
C MET A 87 -11.00 0.00 3.62
N VAL A 88 -9.77 -0.41 3.95
CA VAL A 88 -8.61 -0.29 3.03
C VAL A 88 -8.88 -1.04 1.73
N GLN A 89 -9.50 -2.22 1.78
CA GLN A 89 -9.80 -3.01 0.59
C GLN A 89 -10.78 -2.28 -0.34
N LYS A 90 -11.93 -1.85 0.22
CA LYS A 90 -12.92 -1.07 -0.54
C LYS A 90 -12.35 0.22 -1.10
N LEU A 91 -11.48 0.88 -0.34
CA LEU A 91 -10.79 2.09 -0.77
C LEU A 91 -9.87 1.79 -1.97
N GLY A 92 -9.13 0.68 -1.92
CA GLY A 92 -8.29 0.22 -3.03
C GLY A 92 -9.10 0.04 -4.31
N ASP A 93 -10.18 -0.75 -4.22
CA ASP A 93 -11.06 -1.04 -5.37
C ASP A 93 -11.70 0.26 -5.93
N THR A 94 -12.21 1.12 -5.05
CA THR A 94 -12.81 2.42 -5.46
C THR A 94 -11.77 3.35 -6.09
N CYS A 95 -10.52 3.35 -5.58
CA CYS A 95 -9.45 4.16 -6.14
C CYS A 95 -8.99 3.65 -7.50
N ASP A 96 -8.99 2.33 -7.71
CA ASP A 96 -8.64 1.73 -9.00
C ASP A 96 -9.67 2.12 -10.07
N GLU A 97 -10.97 2.00 -9.75
CA GLU A 97 -12.06 2.47 -10.62
C GLU A 97 -12.00 3.99 -10.88
N ALA A 98 -11.59 4.77 -9.88
CA ALA A 98 -11.44 6.22 -10.00
C ALA A 98 -10.12 6.66 -10.69
N GLY A 99 -9.25 5.72 -11.11
CA GLY A 99 -7.95 6.01 -11.73
C GLY A 99 -6.93 6.64 -10.77
N LYS A 100 -7.11 6.47 -9.46
CA LYS A 100 -6.21 6.94 -8.40
C LYS A 100 -5.19 5.85 -8.04
N ASN A 101 -4.37 5.51 -9.03
CA ASN A 101 -3.45 4.37 -9.02
C ASN A 101 -2.51 4.33 -7.80
N ASN A 102 -1.99 5.47 -7.33
CA ASN A 102 -1.07 5.50 -6.20
C ASN A 102 -1.74 5.05 -4.89
N VAL A 103 -2.98 5.51 -4.65
CA VAL A 103 -3.73 5.16 -3.43
C VAL A 103 -4.24 3.73 -3.54
N ALA A 104 -4.69 3.30 -4.73
CA ALA A 104 -5.05 1.92 -5.01
C ALA A 104 -3.87 0.97 -4.73
N PHE A 105 -2.70 1.26 -5.33
CA PHE A 105 -1.48 0.48 -5.16
C PHE A 105 -1.09 0.35 -3.69
N LEU A 106 -1.05 1.46 -2.95
CA LEU A 106 -0.69 1.44 -1.52
C LEU A 106 -1.72 0.65 -0.70
N SER A 107 -3.01 0.76 -1.01
CA SER A 107 -4.07 0.01 -0.33
C SER A 107 -3.91 -1.50 -0.53
N HIS A 108 -3.69 -1.95 -1.77
CA HIS A 108 -3.44 -3.37 -2.07
C HIS A 108 -2.12 -3.85 -1.45
N PHE A 109 -1.08 -3.02 -1.46
CA PHE A 109 0.23 -3.36 -0.90
C PHE A 109 0.17 -3.58 0.61
N LEU A 110 -0.53 -2.69 1.33
CA LEU A 110 -0.75 -2.82 2.77
C LEU A 110 -1.58 -4.06 3.15
N LEU A 111 -2.47 -4.49 2.26
CA LEU A 111 -3.27 -5.71 2.45
C LEU A 111 -2.52 -6.99 2.07
N GLY A 112 -1.32 -6.88 1.50
CA GLY A 112 -0.55 -8.02 0.99
C GLY A 112 -1.05 -8.57 -0.35
N ASN A 113 -1.95 -7.87 -1.05
CA ASN A 113 -2.43 -8.24 -2.38
C ASN A 113 -1.44 -7.75 -3.45
N LEU A 114 -0.36 -8.52 -3.64
CA LEU A 114 0.71 -8.19 -4.57
C LEU A 114 0.28 -8.35 -6.03
N GLU A 115 -0.61 -9.29 -6.31
CA GLU A 115 -1.16 -9.52 -7.64
C GLU A 115 -1.91 -8.27 -8.12
N GLY A 116 -2.78 -7.69 -7.29
CA GLY A 116 -3.45 -6.43 -7.61
C GLY A 116 -2.48 -5.25 -7.78
N CYS A 117 -1.42 -5.17 -6.98
CA CYS A 117 -0.35 -4.18 -7.17
C CYS A 117 0.33 -4.31 -8.53
N LEU A 118 0.63 -5.55 -8.95
CA LEU A 118 1.27 -5.82 -10.24
C LEU A 118 0.33 -5.45 -11.40
N ASP A 119 -0.94 -5.80 -11.31
CA ASP A 119 -1.94 -5.46 -12.32
C ASP A 119 -2.08 -3.95 -12.51
N ILE A 120 -2.07 -3.15 -11.42
CA ILE A 120 -2.06 -1.68 -11.51
C ILE A 120 -0.82 -1.17 -12.27
N LEU A 121 0.36 -1.73 -12.03
CA LEU A 121 1.58 -1.33 -12.74
C LEU A 121 1.53 -1.69 -14.23
N ILE A 122 0.95 -2.84 -14.56
CA ILE A 122 0.75 -3.27 -15.96
C ILE A 122 -0.28 -2.36 -16.65
N ASN A 123 -1.43 -2.13 -16.03
CA ASN A 123 -2.52 -1.31 -16.57
C ASN A 123 -2.10 0.15 -16.80
N THR A 124 -1.16 0.66 -15.98
CA THR A 124 -0.59 2.00 -16.14
C THR A 124 0.59 2.07 -17.11
N ASN A 125 0.90 0.97 -17.82
CA ASN A 125 2.04 0.84 -18.74
C ASN A 125 3.41 1.09 -18.10
N ARG A 126 3.54 0.90 -16.77
CA ARG A 126 4.83 1.03 -16.04
C ARG A 126 5.55 -0.31 -15.98
N LEU A 127 5.79 -0.91 -17.15
CA LEU A 127 6.31 -2.28 -17.28
C LEU A 127 7.72 -2.51 -16.67
N PRO A 128 8.69 -1.58 -16.76
CA PRO A 128 9.98 -1.75 -16.08
C PRO A 128 9.82 -1.89 -14.56
N GLU A 129 8.97 -1.06 -13.96
CA GLU A 129 8.67 -1.11 -12.52
C GLU A 129 7.92 -2.39 -12.15
N ALA A 130 6.96 -2.80 -12.99
CA ALA A 130 6.26 -4.07 -12.85
C ALA A 130 7.25 -5.26 -12.88
N ALA A 131 8.27 -5.21 -13.73
CA ALA A 131 9.30 -6.26 -13.83
C ALA A 131 10.17 -6.32 -12.56
N PHE A 132 10.60 -5.17 -12.03
CA PHE A 132 11.32 -5.10 -10.76
C PHE A 132 10.45 -5.56 -9.58
N PHE A 133 9.17 -5.18 -9.57
CA PHE A 133 8.21 -5.59 -8.56
C PHE A 133 7.99 -7.11 -8.59
N ALA A 134 7.75 -7.68 -9.77
CA ALA A 134 7.64 -9.13 -9.96
C ALA A 134 8.92 -9.84 -9.52
N ARG A 135 10.10 -9.33 -9.89
CA ARG A 135 11.38 -9.92 -9.47
C ARG A 135 11.55 -9.96 -7.94
N THR A 136 11.04 -8.96 -7.25
CA THR A 136 11.21 -8.82 -5.79
C THR A 136 10.15 -9.60 -5.01
N TYR A 137 8.90 -9.58 -5.45
CA TYR A 137 7.76 -10.06 -4.68
C TYR A 137 7.00 -11.25 -5.30
N LEU A 138 6.99 -11.35 -6.64
CA LEU A 138 6.22 -12.35 -7.42
C LEU A 138 7.07 -12.96 -8.55
N PRO A 139 8.16 -13.68 -8.24
CA PRO A 139 9.09 -14.19 -9.26
C PRO A 139 8.43 -15.09 -10.31
N SER A 140 7.32 -15.76 -9.97
CA SER A 140 6.50 -16.57 -10.88
C SER A 140 5.92 -15.76 -12.05
N LYS A 141 5.74 -14.45 -11.91
CA LYS A 141 5.14 -13.56 -12.92
C LYS A 141 6.16 -12.83 -13.79
N ILE A 142 7.47 -12.93 -13.50
CA ILE A 142 8.51 -12.16 -14.20
C ILE A 142 8.43 -12.36 -15.72
N SER A 143 8.41 -13.60 -16.19
CA SER A 143 8.39 -13.90 -17.64
C SER A 143 7.19 -13.27 -18.36
N ALA A 144 6.02 -13.26 -17.72
CA ALA A 144 4.82 -12.65 -18.30
C ALA A 144 4.95 -11.12 -18.41
N VAL A 145 5.57 -10.48 -17.42
CA VAL A 145 5.79 -9.03 -17.43
C VAL A 145 6.89 -8.65 -18.42
N VAL A 146 7.99 -9.41 -18.46
CA VAL A 146 9.11 -9.20 -19.38
C VAL A 146 8.67 -9.39 -20.83
N SER A 147 7.79 -10.35 -21.13
CA SER A 147 7.24 -10.49 -22.48
C SER A 147 6.41 -9.27 -22.89
N LEU A 148 5.55 -8.77 -22.01
CA LEU A 148 4.78 -7.54 -22.27
C LEU A 148 5.71 -6.33 -22.46
N TRP A 149 6.76 -6.25 -21.64
CA TRP A 149 7.74 -5.17 -21.72
C TRP A 149 8.54 -5.22 -23.04
N ARG A 150 8.97 -6.41 -23.45
CA ARG A 150 9.64 -6.64 -24.73
C ARG A 150 8.77 -6.23 -25.90
N ASP A 151 7.49 -6.60 -25.91
CA ASP A 151 6.54 -6.28 -26.98
C ASP A 151 6.23 -4.77 -27.04
N LEU A 152 6.31 -4.06 -25.92
CA LEU A 152 6.17 -2.61 -25.88
C LEU A 152 7.44 -1.92 -26.37
N LEU A 153 8.62 -2.37 -25.94
CA LEU A 153 9.90 -1.82 -26.38
C LEU A 153 10.18 -2.08 -27.85
N SER A 154 9.82 -3.24 -28.39
CA SER A 154 10.06 -3.58 -29.80
C SER A 154 9.35 -2.63 -30.78
N LYS A 155 8.28 -1.94 -30.33
CA LYS A 155 7.62 -0.88 -31.09
C LYS A 155 8.45 0.39 -31.21
N VAL A 156 9.34 0.64 -30.25
CA VAL A 156 10.23 1.81 -30.21
C VAL A 156 11.60 1.44 -30.76
N SER A 157 12.17 0.32 -30.33
CA SER A 157 13.45 -0.22 -30.77
C SER A 157 13.50 -1.74 -30.60
N GLU A 158 13.69 -2.45 -31.70
CA GLU A 158 13.83 -3.91 -31.70
C GLU A 158 15.04 -4.37 -30.88
N LYS A 159 16.17 -3.64 -30.98
CA LYS A 159 17.40 -3.93 -30.23
C LYS A 159 17.21 -3.82 -28.72
N ALA A 160 16.43 -2.83 -28.27
CA ALA A 160 16.14 -2.64 -26.84
C ALA A 160 15.28 -3.79 -26.30
N GLY A 161 14.30 -4.26 -27.06
CA GLY A 161 13.48 -5.42 -26.70
C GLY A 161 14.30 -6.72 -26.62
N GLN A 162 15.19 -6.97 -27.58
CA GLN A 162 16.05 -8.16 -27.59
C GLN A 162 17.09 -8.18 -26.46
N SER A 163 17.44 -7.01 -25.90
CA SER A 163 18.32 -6.91 -24.73
C SER A 163 17.67 -7.41 -23.43
N LEU A 164 16.35 -7.59 -23.38
CA LEU A 164 15.66 -8.11 -22.21
C LEU A 164 15.73 -9.64 -22.18
N ALA A 165 16.47 -10.17 -21.19
CA ALA A 165 16.55 -11.61 -20.93
C ALA A 165 15.39 -12.10 -20.06
N ASP A 166 14.75 -13.20 -20.45
CA ASP A 166 13.74 -13.90 -19.65
C ASP A 166 14.43 -14.99 -18.80
N PRO A 167 14.11 -15.10 -17.49
CA PRO A 167 14.57 -16.22 -16.66
C PRO A 167 14.25 -17.62 -17.20
N LYS A 168 13.19 -17.78 -18.00
CA LYS A 168 12.85 -19.07 -18.64
C LYS A 168 13.79 -19.47 -19.77
N ASP A 169 14.23 -18.49 -20.55
CA ASP A 169 15.05 -18.75 -21.74
C ASP A 169 16.55 -18.82 -21.38
N TYR A 170 16.96 -18.09 -20.34
CA TYR A 170 18.36 -17.95 -19.94
C TYR A 170 18.56 -18.17 -18.44
N GLU A 171 18.23 -19.36 -17.92
CA GLU A 171 18.37 -19.69 -16.49
C GLU A 171 19.79 -19.42 -15.93
N ASN A 172 20.82 -19.55 -16.76
CA ASN A 172 22.21 -19.30 -16.40
C ASN A 172 22.52 -17.84 -16.03
N LEU A 173 21.71 -16.88 -16.49
CA LEU A 173 21.84 -15.46 -16.15
C LEU A 173 21.16 -15.12 -14.81
N PHE A 174 20.34 -16.03 -14.26
CA PHE A 174 19.54 -15.79 -13.06
C PHE A 174 19.85 -16.83 -11.96
N PRO A 175 21.04 -16.75 -11.33
CA PRO A 175 21.39 -17.66 -10.25
C PRO A 175 20.40 -17.54 -9.08
N GLY A 176 19.96 -18.68 -8.55
CA GLY A 176 19.02 -18.72 -7.41
C GLY A 176 17.56 -18.46 -7.77
N PHE A 177 17.18 -18.42 -9.05
CA PHE A 177 15.78 -18.20 -9.46
C PHE A 177 14.81 -19.28 -8.93
N LEU A 178 15.23 -20.54 -8.86
CA LEU A 178 14.41 -21.60 -8.25
C LEU A 178 14.19 -21.35 -6.75
N ASP A 179 15.19 -20.84 -6.04
CA ASP A 179 15.07 -20.52 -4.62
C ASP A 179 14.07 -19.37 -4.41
N THR A 180 14.03 -18.37 -5.30
CA THR A 180 13.06 -17.27 -5.20
C THR A 180 11.64 -17.73 -5.48
N LEU A 181 11.43 -18.64 -6.44
CA LEU A 181 10.12 -19.27 -6.67
C LEU A 181 9.61 -20.07 -5.47
N LYS A 182 10.50 -20.85 -4.82
CA LYS A 182 10.17 -21.54 -3.56
C LYS A 182 9.80 -20.56 -2.46
N THR A 183 10.59 -19.50 -2.32
CA THR A 183 10.38 -18.44 -1.31
C THR A 183 9.05 -17.73 -1.52
N GLU A 184 8.65 -17.46 -2.76
CA GLU A 184 7.35 -16.87 -3.08
C GLU A 184 6.19 -17.71 -2.55
N GLN A 185 6.22 -19.03 -2.79
CA GLN A 185 5.20 -19.96 -2.30
C GLN A 185 5.17 -20.06 -0.78
N PHE A 186 6.35 -20.10 -0.15
CA PHE A 186 6.47 -20.11 1.31
C PHE A 186 5.84 -18.86 1.93
N LEU A 187 6.19 -17.68 1.41
CA LEU A 187 5.68 -16.41 1.91
C LEU A 187 4.21 -16.16 1.58
N LYS A 188 3.64 -16.81 0.54
CA LYS A 188 2.24 -16.59 0.15
C LYS A 188 1.26 -16.84 1.30
N ARG A 189 1.50 -17.88 2.09
CA ARG A 189 0.69 -18.22 3.28
C ARG A 189 0.86 -17.17 4.37
N GLU A 190 2.10 -16.80 4.67
CA GLU A 190 2.44 -15.82 5.70
C GLU A 190 1.83 -14.44 5.38
N ARG A 191 1.87 -14.01 4.10
CA ARG A 191 1.29 -12.73 3.65
C ARG A 191 -0.22 -12.64 3.85
N GLN A 192 -0.94 -13.76 3.73
CA GLN A 192 -2.39 -13.80 3.92
C GLN A 192 -2.77 -13.80 5.41
N GLN A 193 -1.85 -14.22 6.28
CA GLN A 193 -2.08 -14.27 7.71
C GLN A 193 -1.86 -12.89 8.35
N ARG A 194 -2.94 -12.31 8.86
CA ARG A 194 -2.86 -11.06 9.64
C ARG A 194 -2.56 -11.38 11.10
N LEU A 195 -1.38 -10.98 11.55
CA LEU A 195 -0.97 -11.14 12.93
C LEU A 195 -1.64 -10.08 13.82
N PRO A 196 -2.09 -10.44 15.03
CA PRO A 196 -2.59 -9.47 16.00
C PRO A 196 -1.46 -8.55 16.45
N ALA A 197 -1.80 -7.30 16.80
CA ALA A 197 -0.81 -6.30 17.23
C ALA A 197 0.02 -6.75 18.45
N ASP A 198 -0.56 -7.56 19.33
CA ASP A 198 0.10 -8.10 20.53
C ASP A 198 1.31 -8.99 20.19
N ALA A 199 1.32 -9.61 19.01
CA ALA A 199 2.43 -10.44 18.55
C ALA A 199 3.65 -9.61 18.07
N TYR A 200 3.56 -8.28 18.02
CA TYR A 200 4.61 -7.40 17.50
C TYR A 200 6.00 -7.67 18.09
N GLN A 201 6.09 -7.97 19.39
CA GLN A 201 7.39 -8.25 20.05
C GLN A 201 8.06 -9.55 19.56
N GLN A 202 7.29 -10.46 18.98
CA GLN A 202 7.78 -11.76 18.49
C GLN A 202 8.08 -11.73 16.99
N VAL A 203 7.62 -10.68 16.29
CA VAL A 203 7.85 -10.54 14.84
C VAL A 203 9.22 -9.89 14.62
N PRO A 204 10.16 -10.58 13.95
CA PRO A 204 11.45 -9.97 13.62
C PRO A 204 11.26 -8.80 12.66
N PRO A 205 12.01 -7.70 12.83
CA PRO A 205 11.90 -6.54 11.95
C PRO A 205 12.41 -6.87 10.54
N ASN A 206 11.85 -6.21 9.52
CA ASN A 206 12.12 -6.53 8.10
C ASN A 206 13.61 -6.54 7.71
N HIS A 207 14.45 -5.75 8.38
CA HIS A 207 15.89 -5.67 8.07
C HIS A 207 16.71 -6.86 8.61
N GLU A 208 16.17 -7.61 9.57
CA GLU A 208 16.78 -8.83 10.11
C GLU A 208 16.28 -10.10 9.42
N ARG A 209 15.20 -10.00 8.63
CA ARG A 209 14.60 -11.13 7.95
C ARG A 209 15.34 -11.49 6.67
N THR A 210 15.57 -12.78 6.48
CA THR A 210 16.18 -13.36 5.27
C THR A 210 15.26 -14.46 4.71
N PRO A 211 14.23 -14.10 3.91
CA PRO A 211 13.18 -15.05 3.51
C PRO A 211 13.67 -16.30 2.79
N VAL A 212 14.76 -16.19 2.01
CA VAL A 212 15.35 -17.34 1.30
C VAL A 212 15.97 -18.34 2.27
N GLU A 213 16.59 -17.89 3.36
CA GLU A 213 17.18 -18.78 4.37
C GLU A 213 16.09 -19.41 5.25
N GLU A 214 15.07 -18.62 5.61
CA GLU A 214 13.89 -19.09 6.34
C GLU A 214 13.18 -20.22 5.57
N MET A 215 12.99 -20.04 4.26
CA MET A 215 12.42 -21.06 3.38
C MET A 215 13.30 -22.32 3.30
N LYS A 216 14.62 -22.18 3.17
CA LYS A 216 15.54 -23.34 3.15
C LYS A 216 15.53 -24.12 4.47
N ALA A 217 15.45 -23.42 5.61
CA ALA A 217 15.30 -24.05 6.92
C ALA A 217 13.93 -24.76 7.07
N ALA A 218 12.87 -24.18 6.53
CA ALA A 218 11.53 -24.80 6.51
C ALA A 218 11.49 -26.06 5.64
N GLU A 219 12.17 -26.05 4.49
CA GLU A 219 12.31 -27.24 3.62
C GLU A 219 13.14 -28.33 4.30
N ALA A 220 14.27 -27.97 4.92
CA ALA A 220 15.12 -28.92 5.65
C ALA A 220 14.44 -29.55 6.88
N SER A 221 13.53 -28.82 7.53
CA SER A 221 12.74 -29.31 8.66
C SER A 221 11.45 -30.03 8.24
N GLY A 222 11.16 -30.13 6.94
CA GLY A 222 9.95 -30.77 6.41
C GLY A 222 8.65 -29.98 6.65
N ARG A 223 8.73 -28.72 7.09
CA ARG A 223 7.56 -27.85 7.32
C ARG A 223 7.02 -27.23 6.02
N PHE A 224 7.82 -27.24 4.96
CA PHE A 224 7.46 -26.71 3.66
C PHE A 224 7.87 -27.68 2.56
N HIS A 225 6.95 -27.92 1.61
CA HIS A 225 7.21 -28.66 0.39
C HIS A 225 6.85 -27.79 -0.81
N TYR A 226 7.79 -27.63 -1.73
CA TYR A 226 7.59 -26.85 -2.95
C TYR A 226 6.75 -27.62 -3.96
N ILE A 227 5.72 -26.97 -4.50
CA ILE A 227 4.86 -27.53 -5.55
C ILE A 227 5.20 -26.81 -6.85
N PRO A 228 5.88 -27.45 -7.82
CA PRO A 228 6.15 -26.82 -9.10
C PRO A 228 4.84 -26.52 -9.85
N SER A 229 4.77 -25.35 -10.48
CA SER A 229 3.58 -24.83 -11.17
C SER A 229 3.02 -25.74 -12.28
N SER A 230 3.75 -26.77 -12.70
CA SER A 230 3.26 -27.79 -13.65
C SER A 230 2.28 -28.80 -13.05
N ARG A 231 2.12 -28.85 -11.72
CA ARG A 231 1.19 -29.74 -10.99
C ARG A 231 -0.09 -29.05 -10.49
N GLU A 232 -0.31 -27.77 -10.81
CA GLU A 232 -1.52 -27.02 -10.40
C GLU A 232 -2.81 -27.43 -11.15
N SER A 233 -2.85 -28.63 -11.73
CA SER A 233 -4.08 -29.24 -12.26
C SER A 233 -4.88 -29.89 -11.11
N GLY A 234 -5.65 -29.07 -10.41
CA GLY A 234 -7.00 -29.40 -9.91
C GLY A 234 -7.21 -30.34 -8.72
N GLU A 235 -6.31 -31.27 -8.37
CA GLU A 235 -6.66 -32.33 -7.39
C GLU A 235 -5.84 -32.32 -6.09
N ASP A 236 -4.64 -31.74 -6.06
CA ASP A 236 -3.74 -31.85 -4.87
C ASP A 236 -3.86 -30.69 -3.86
N LEU A 237 -4.56 -29.59 -4.22
CA LEU A 237 -4.74 -28.41 -3.35
C LEU A 237 -5.73 -28.67 -2.19
N GLU A 238 -6.65 -29.63 -2.33
CA GLU A 238 -7.59 -30.01 -1.25
C GLU A 238 -6.92 -30.88 -0.18
N MET A 239 -6.00 -31.78 -0.55
CA MET A 239 -5.39 -32.72 0.41
C MET A 239 -4.43 -32.04 1.41
N LEU A 240 -3.76 -30.96 1.01
CA LEU A 240 -2.80 -30.26 1.89
C LEU A 240 -3.47 -29.30 2.87
N ASN A 241 -4.60 -28.68 2.51
CA ASN A 241 -5.39 -27.92 3.48
C ASN A 241 -5.96 -28.85 4.56
N GLU A 242 -6.43 -30.05 4.19
CA GLU A 242 -6.93 -31.02 5.16
C GLU A 242 -5.87 -31.59 6.12
N GLU A 243 -4.62 -31.78 5.69
CA GLU A 243 -3.56 -32.29 6.59
C GLU A 243 -3.04 -31.23 7.58
N THR A 244 -3.06 -29.95 7.21
CA THR A 244 -2.68 -28.86 8.12
C THR A 244 -3.83 -28.40 9.01
N ASP A 245 -5.07 -28.42 8.53
CA ASP A 245 -6.26 -28.04 9.33
C ASP A 245 -6.59 -29.08 10.41
N LYS A 246 -6.19 -30.35 10.24
CA LYS A 246 -6.34 -31.39 11.28
C LYS A 246 -5.52 -31.13 12.56
N ILE A 247 -4.54 -30.23 12.52
CA ILE A 247 -3.72 -29.88 13.69
C ILE A 247 -4.35 -28.70 14.47
N SER A 248 -5.33 -28.00 13.89
CA SER A 248 -5.90 -26.79 14.47
C SER A 248 -7.33 -26.60 14.03
N GLU A 249 -8.28 -27.37 14.60
CA GLU A 249 -9.57 -26.83 15.05
C GLU A 249 -10.45 -27.88 15.74
N VAL A 250 -10.71 -27.62 17.01
CA VAL A 250 -11.87 -28.12 17.74
C VAL A 250 -13.00 -27.11 17.52
N SER A 251 -14.09 -27.54 16.87
CA SER A 251 -15.49 -26.99 16.85
C SER A 251 -15.67 -25.47 16.70
N VAL A 252 -16.48 -24.94 15.77
CA VAL A 252 -17.96 -24.98 15.64
C VAL A 252 -18.26 -24.44 14.23
N GLY A 253 -18.94 -25.13 13.30
CA GLY A 253 -20.39 -25.27 13.23
C GLY A 253 -21.10 -24.27 12.29
N GLN A 254 -21.34 -24.72 11.05
CA GLN A 254 -22.63 -24.65 10.31
C GLN A 254 -22.90 -23.59 9.19
N LEU A 255 -23.03 -24.15 7.97
CA LEU A 255 -23.89 -23.85 6.78
C LEU A 255 -23.85 -22.47 6.08
N VAL A 256 -23.69 -22.46 4.74
CA VAL A 256 -24.76 -22.28 3.72
C VAL A 256 -24.25 -22.64 2.30
N THR A 257 -25.11 -23.36 1.56
CA THR A 257 -25.02 -23.93 0.20
C THR A 257 -25.21 -22.89 -0.92
N LEU A 258 -24.46 -22.95 -2.05
CA LEU A 258 -24.89 -22.39 -3.35
C LEU A 258 -24.37 -23.18 -4.58
N LEU A 259 -25.22 -23.23 -5.62
CA LEU A 259 -25.21 -24.01 -6.88
C LEU A 259 -24.22 -23.49 -7.96
N PRO A 260 -23.88 -24.28 -9.01
CA PRO A 260 -22.95 -23.86 -10.07
C PRO A 260 -23.65 -23.19 -11.27
N VAL A 261 -23.02 -22.16 -11.86
CA VAL A 261 -23.43 -21.56 -13.14
C VAL A 261 -22.27 -21.64 -14.15
N SER A 262 -22.61 -22.21 -15.31
CA SER A 262 -21.79 -22.47 -16.49
C SER A 262 -21.42 -21.20 -17.28
N SER A 263 -20.17 -21.06 -17.71
CA SER A 263 -19.68 -20.00 -18.60
C SER A 263 -19.43 -20.50 -20.03
N LYS A 264 -19.92 -19.76 -21.02
CA LYS A 264 -19.44 -19.78 -22.41
C LYS A 264 -19.50 -18.35 -22.95
N LEU A 265 -18.37 -17.80 -23.38
CA LEU A 265 -18.27 -16.55 -24.14
C LEU A 265 -17.36 -16.74 -25.39
N PRO A 266 -17.57 -15.97 -26.48
CA PRO A 266 -16.94 -16.15 -27.79
C PRO A 266 -15.72 -15.22 -28.03
N PRO A 267 -14.93 -15.41 -29.12
CA PRO A 267 -13.66 -14.72 -29.36
C PRO A 267 -13.76 -13.31 -30.01
N PRO A 268 -12.70 -12.47 -29.90
CA PRO A 268 -12.68 -11.06 -30.33
C PRO A 268 -12.19 -10.83 -31.79
N PRO A 269 -12.37 -9.61 -32.35
CA PRO A 269 -12.18 -9.29 -33.77
C PRO A 269 -10.76 -8.84 -34.16
N THR A 270 -10.41 -9.08 -35.42
CA THR A 270 -9.15 -8.74 -36.10
C THR A 270 -9.17 -7.32 -36.70
N ILE A 271 -8.03 -6.60 -36.68
CA ILE A 271 -7.81 -5.33 -37.40
C ILE A 271 -6.57 -5.47 -38.30
N ASP A 272 -6.71 -5.06 -39.57
CA ASP A 272 -5.72 -5.19 -40.65
C ASP A 272 -4.59 -4.14 -40.61
N PRO A 273 -3.32 -4.51 -40.86
CA PRO A 273 -2.18 -3.60 -40.88
C PRO A 273 -1.88 -3.12 -42.31
N LYS A 274 -2.45 -1.98 -42.72
CA LYS A 274 -1.98 -1.27 -43.94
C LYS A 274 -2.33 0.21 -43.92
N LYS A 275 -1.61 0.97 -43.09
CA LYS A 275 -1.42 2.42 -43.25
C LYS A 275 -0.33 2.92 -42.29
N LEU A 276 0.91 2.98 -42.76
CA LEU A 276 1.91 3.92 -42.23
C LEU A 276 2.99 4.11 -43.30
N ASP A 277 3.26 5.36 -43.66
CA ASP A 277 4.14 5.77 -44.75
C ASP A 277 5.64 5.68 -44.34
N PRO A 278 6.59 5.33 -45.23
CA PRO A 278 7.93 4.85 -44.84
C PRO A 278 9.09 5.87 -44.99
N GLU A 279 8.84 7.18 -44.99
CA GLU A 279 9.84 8.17 -45.47
C GLU A 279 10.49 9.07 -44.38
N LEU A 280 10.62 8.59 -43.13
CA LEU A 280 11.20 9.37 -42.02
C LEU A 280 12.34 8.66 -41.24
N LEU A 281 13.08 7.75 -41.87
CA LEU A 281 14.06 6.90 -41.17
C LEU A 281 15.54 7.10 -41.55
N ASP A 282 15.91 8.18 -42.24
CA ASP A 282 17.31 8.43 -42.62
C ASP A 282 17.73 9.88 -42.30
N ASP A 283 17.79 10.25 -41.03
CA ASP A 283 18.44 11.50 -40.59
C ASP A 283 19.72 11.17 -39.78
N PRO A 284 20.93 11.35 -40.35
CA PRO A 284 22.20 11.01 -39.71
C PRO A 284 22.61 11.96 -38.57
N ASP A 285 21.88 13.07 -38.34
CA ASP A 285 22.23 14.06 -37.33
C ASP A 285 21.71 13.69 -35.91
N LEU A 286 20.81 12.70 -35.79
CA LEU A 286 20.22 12.28 -34.50
C LEU A 286 21.17 11.46 -33.61
N ASP A 287 22.09 10.71 -34.22
CA ASP A 287 23.04 9.88 -33.47
C ASP A 287 24.14 10.73 -32.80
N GLU A 288 24.55 11.85 -33.43
CA GLU A 288 25.52 12.78 -32.84
C GLU A 288 24.89 13.63 -31.70
N GLU A 289 23.61 13.97 -31.80
CA GLU A 289 22.88 14.71 -30.77
C GLU A 289 22.71 13.89 -29.48
N LEU A 290 22.45 12.57 -29.61
CA LEU A 290 22.36 11.63 -28.50
C LEU A 290 23.72 11.37 -27.81
N GLU A 291 24.82 11.33 -28.54
CA GLU A 291 26.16 11.17 -27.95
C GLU A 291 26.62 12.44 -27.19
N LEU A 292 26.23 13.62 -27.65
CA LEU A 292 26.48 14.89 -26.97
C LEU A 292 25.68 15.04 -25.65
N ASP A 293 24.44 14.55 -25.62
CA ASP A 293 23.61 14.56 -24.41
C ASP A 293 24.12 13.58 -23.34
N ILE A 294 24.68 12.44 -23.76
CA ILE A 294 25.32 11.47 -22.84
C ILE A 294 26.64 12.03 -22.28
N ALA A 295 27.41 12.78 -23.07
CA ALA A 295 28.65 13.41 -22.62
C ALA A 295 28.43 14.58 -21.64
N ASN A 296 27.28 15.26 -21.73
CA ASN A 296 26.90 16.36 -20.83
C ASN A 296 26.30 15.90 -19.49
N LEU A 297 26.08 14.60 -19.29
CA LEU A 297 25.77 13.99 -17.99
C LEU A 297 27.04 13.82 -17.13
N ASN A 298 27.81 14.89 -16.97
CA ASN A 298 28.84 14.95 -15.93
C ASN A 298 28.15 15.20 -14.59
N LEU A 299 27.77 14.09 -13.92
CA LEU A 299 27.36 14.12 -12.52
C LEU A 299 28.60 14.52 -11.69
N ASP A 300 28.60 15.74 -11.16
CA ASP A 300 29.60 16.22 -10.19
C ASP A 300 29.62 15.29 -8.95
N LEU A 301 30.45 14.24 -9.03
CA LEU A 301 30.65 13.22 -8.00
C LEU A 301 31.56 13.68 -6.84
N ASP A 302 32.03 14.93 -6.87
CA ASP A 302 33.01 15.45 -5.91
C ASP A 302 32.39 16.03 -4.62
N ASN A 303 31.06 15.91 -4.42
CA ASN A 303 30.39 16.47 -3.24
C ASN A 303 29.65 15.44 -2.35
N ILE A 304 29.93 14.15 -2.52
CA ILE A 304 29.48 13.11 -1.57
C ILE A 304 30.68 12.72 -0.72
N ASP A 305 30.75 13.31 0.47
CA ASP A 305 31.75 13.02 1.50
C ASP A 305 31.60 11.56 1.96
N THR A 306 32.38 10.67 1.36
CA THR A 306 32.44 9.23 1.66
C THR A 306 33.62 8.92 2.59
N MET A 307 33.67 9.59 3.74
CA MET A 307 34.56 9.16 4.83
C MET A 307 33.93 7.98 5.59
N PRO A 308 34.64 6.85 5.77
CA PRO A 308 34.12 5.72 6.55
C PRO A 308 34.09 6.09 8.03
N ILE A 309 32.89 6.16 8.61
CA ILE A 309 32.68 6.37 10.05
C ILE A 309 33.38 5.25 10.82
N THR A 310 34.33 5.63 11.68
CA THR A 310 35.14 4.67 12.43
C THR A 310 34.32 4.02 13.53
N GLU A 311 34.70 2.80 13.91
CA GLU A 311 34.00 1.99 14.92
C GLU A 311 33.98 2.66 16.32
N SER A 312 34.89 3.61 16.54
CA SER A 312 34.93 4.49 17.71
C SER A 312 33.75 5.46 17.76
N GLU A 313 33.41 6.09 16.64
CA GLU A 313 32.35 7.11 16.55
C GLU A 313 30.96 6.49 16.68
N ARG A 314 30.76 5.29 16.11
CA ARG A 314 29.53 4.51 16.32
C ARG A 314 29.31 4.14 17.79
N ARG A 315 30.38 3.92 18.55
CA ARG A 315 30.30 3.55 19.97
C ARG A 315 29.95 4.73 20.86
N ASP A 316 30.37 5.93 20.48
CA ASP A 316 30.08 7.16 21.22
C ASP A 316 28.66 7.68 20.93
N GLU A 317 28.14 7.52 19.71
CA GLU A 317 26.72 7.78 19.42
C GLU A 317 25.78 6.83 20.16
N LEU A 318 26.16 5.55 20.29
CA LEU A 318 25.38 4.57 21.04
C LEU A 318 25.31 4.93 22.54
N LYS A 319 26.43 5.38 23.12
CA LYS A 319 26.48 5.86 24.52
C LYS A 319 25.63 7.13 24.72
N ALA A 320 25.67 8.06 23.77
CA ALA A 320 24.88 9.29 23.82
C ALA A 320 23.37 9.02 23.75
N ARG A 321 22.93 8.01 22.98
CA ARG A 321 21.53 7.58 22.93
C ARG A 321 21.07 6.89 24.20
N THR A 322 21.91 6.08 24.85
CA THR A 322 21.58 5.41 26.12
C THR A 322 21.57 6.32 27.35
N SER A 323 22.10 7.55 27.25
CA SER A 323 22.25 8.46 28.40
C SER A 323 21.11 9.50 28.55
N ARG A 324 20.08 9.49 27.70
CA ARG A 324 18.94 10.41 27.87
C ARG A 324 17.89 9.80 28.80
N PRO A 325 17.60 10.40 29.97
CA PRO A 325 16.54 9.89 30.84
C PRO A 325 15.17 10.16 30.21
N VAL A 326 14.31 9.13 30.24
CA VAL A 326 12.92 9.19 29.80
C VAL A 326 12.13 10.09 30.76
N THR A 327 11.75 11.29 30.31
CA THR A 327 10.84 12.16 31.06
C THR A 327 9.45 11.53 31.09
N THR A 328 9.13 10.86 32.19
CA THR A 328 7.81 10.30 32.47
C THR A 328 6.82 11.45 32.70
N VAL A 329 5.89 11.68 31.77
CA VAL A 329 4.72 12.52 31.98
C VAL A 329 3.74 11.76 32.87
N ARG A 330 3.82 11.97 34.19
CA ARG A 330 2.87 11.40 35.15
C ARG A 330 1.72 12.38 35.38
N SER A 331 0.52 11.92 35.02
CA SER A 331 -0.77 12.54 35.26
C SER A 331 -0.98 12.93 36.73
N ARG A 332 -1.36 14.20 36.99
CA ARG A 332 -1.85 14.66 38.30
C ARG A 332 -3.37 14.72 38.28
N LEU A 333 -4.02 13.77 38.94
CA LEU A 333 -5.41 13.87 39.39
C LEU A 333 -5.54 13.26 40.79
N ARG A 334 -6.14 14.04 41.71
CA ARG A 334 -6.50 13.78 43.13
C ARG A 334 -5.33 13.86 44.13
N GLY A 335 -5.45 14.51 45.29
CA GLY A 335 -6.55 15.25 45.91
C GLY A 335 -6.13 15.57 47.35
N ASP A 336 -6.19 16.85 47.75
CA ASP A 336 -5.88 17.26 49.12
C ASP A 336 -7.17 17.57 49.89
N LYS A 337 -7.49 16.68 50.84
CA LYS A 337 -8.32 16.98 52.01
C LYS A 337 -7.48 16.70 53.25
N GLN A 338 -7.26 17.78 54.02
CA GLN A 338 -7.20 17.86 55.49
C GLN A 338 -6.21 16.94 56.25
N THR A 339 -5.27 17.49 57.02
CA THR A 339 -5.44 17.88 58.45
C THR A 339 -4.11 18.29 59.13
N SER A 340 -4.20 19.40 59.88
CA SER A 340 -3.71 19.61 61.27
C SER A 340 -2.21 19.81 61.62
N SER A 341 -1.93 21.01 62.16
CA SER A 341 -1.46 21.27 63.56
C SER A 341 -0.01 21.67 63.85
N SER A 342 0.09 22.77 64.62
CA SER A 342 1.14 23.20 65.59
C SER A 342 2.39 23.88 64.99
N ALA A 343 3.02 24.93 65.55
CA ALA A 343 2.89 25.70 66.80
C ALA A 343 3.75 27.00 66.73
N HIS A 344 3.48 27.94 67.66
CA HIS A 344 4.40 28.94 68.28
C HIS A 344 5.01 30.05 67.38
N THR A 345 4.99 31.35 67.70
CA THR A 345 4.68 32.17 68.89
C THR A 345 4.20 33.54 68.43
#